data_AF-A0AAT9QI16-F1
#
_entry.id   AF-A0AAT9QI16-F1
#
_cell.length_a   1.000
_cell.length_b   1.000
_cell.length_c   1.000
_cell.angle_alpha   90.00
_cell.angle_beta   90.00
_cell.angle_gamma   90.00
#
_symmetry.space_group_name_H-M   'P 1'
#
loop_
_entity.id
_entity.type
_entity.pdbx_description
1 polymer ?
#
loop_
_entity_poly.entity_id
_entity_poly.type
_entity_poly.pdbx_seq_one_letter_code
_entity_poly.pdbx_strand_id
1 'polypeptide(L)' 'MSATSPEHRFVHAPRSSAASSATRKPTPAEHRVQVAAARLRVTLDERLGRETPAKTKALAKEPI' A
#
# COMPACT_ATOMS: atom_id res chain seq x y z
N MET A 1 -30.22 -34.16 -25.80
CA MET A 1 -30.59 -33.04 -24.90
C MET A 1 -29.30 -32.31 -24.55
N SER A 2 -29.23 -31.02 -24.87
CA SER A 2 -28.04 -30.17 -24.73
C SER A 2 -27.80 -29.78 -23.28
N ALA A 3 -26.58 -29.96 -22.78
CA ALA A 3 -26.11 -29.30 -21.56
C ALA A 3 -24.80 -28.57 -21.88
N THR A 4 -24.93 -27.33 -22.35
CA THR A 4 -23.82 -26.38 -22.36
C THR A 4 -23.64 -25.92 -20.93
N SER A 5 -22.60 -26.42 -20.25
CA SER A 5 -22.17 -25.84 -18.98
C SER A 5 -21.29 -24.64 -19.31
N PRO A 6 -21.57 -23.44 -18.76
CA PRO A 6 -20.71 -22.30 -18.99
C PRO A 6 -19.42 -22.56 -18.21
N GLU A 7 -18.34 -22.83 -18.94
CA GLU A 7 -16.99 -22.59 -18.46
C GLU A 7 -16.95 -21.14 -17.97
N HIS A 8 -17.13 -20.96 -16.66
CA HIS A 8 -16.85 -19.72 -15.97
C HIS A 8 -15.35 -19.50 -16.12
N ARG A 9 -14.98 -18.87 -17.24
CA ARG A 9 -13.72 -18.20 -17.46
C ARG A 9 -13.54 -17.31 -16.24
N PHE A 10 -12.77 -17.79 -15.27
CA PHE A 10 -12.25 -17.00 -14.18
C PHE A 10 -11.36 -15.96 -14.85
N VAL A 11 -12.00 -14.86 -15.26
CA VAL A 11 -11.32 -13.65 -15.69
C VAL A 11 -10.61 -13.22 -14.42
N HIS A 12 -9.31 -13.53 -14.37
CA HIS A 12 -8.41 -13.03 -13.36
C HIS A 12 -8.62 -11.52 -13.31
N ALA A 13 -9.35 -11.06 -12.30
CA ALA A 13 -9.38 -9.67 -11.94
C ALA A 13 -7.91 -9.25 -11.82
N PRO A 14 -7.47 -8.18 -12.51
CA PRO A 14 -6.09 -7.75 -12.40
C PRO A 14 -5.86 -7.46 -10.92
N ARG A 15 -5.02 -8.30 -10.29
CA ARG A 15 -4.52 -8.07 -8.95
C ARG A 15 -3.96 -6.66 -8.99
N SER A 16 -4.54 -5.77 -8.19
CA SER A 16 -4.06 -4.40 -8.05
C SER A 16 -2.60 -4.47 -7.63
N SER A 17 -1.70 -4.38 -8.62
CA SER A 17 -0.28 -4.21 -8.42
C SER A 17 -0.10 -2.76 -8.03
N ALA A 18 -0.16 -2.51 -6.72
CA ALA A 18 0.28 -1.27 -6.09
C ALA A 18 1.82 -1.11 -6.19
N ALA A 19 2.35 -1.23 -7.41
CA ALA A 19 3.76 -1.17 -7.72
C ALA A 19 3.98 -0.66 -9.15
N SER A 20 3.43 0.52 -9.47
CA SER A 20 4.08 1.50 -10.37
C SER A 20 3.26 2.79 -10.43
N SER A 21 3.34 3.63 -9.38
CA SER A 21 3.00 5.06 -9.47
C SER A 21 4.28 5.89 -9.36
N ALA A 22 5.36 5.44 -9.98
CA ALA A 22 6.50 6.30 -10.24
C ALA A 22 6.02 7.39 -11.22
N THR A 23 6.03 8.65 -10.77
CA THR A 23 5.81 9.91 -11.53
C THR A 23 4.42 10.58 -11.44
N ARG A 24 3.56 10.25 -10.48
CA ARG A 24 2.46 11.19 -10.10
C ARG A 24 2.73 11.75 -8.72
N LYS A 25 2.69 13.08 -8.57
CA LYS A 25 2.73 13.74 -7.27
C LYS A 25 1.61 13.13 -6.41
N PRO A 26 1.90 12.61 -5.21
CA PRO A 26 0.88 11.99 -4.39
C PRO A 26 -0.22 13.02 -4.13
N THR A 27 -1.46 12.60 -4.31
CA THR A 27 -2.61 13.41 -3.90
C THR A 27 -2.52 13.67 -2.39
N PRO A 28 -3.12 14.75 -1.86
CA PRO A 28 -3.13 14.99 -0.42
C PRO A 28 -3.68 13.80 0.39
N ALA A 29 -4.64 13.04 -0.17
CA ALA A 29 -5.14 11.83 0.47
C ALA A 29 -4.08 10.72 0.56
N GLU A 30 -3.33 10.47 -0.51
CA GLU A 30 -2.24 9.50 -0.51
C GLU A 30 -1.10 9.91 0.42
N HIS A 31 -0.80 11.21 0.52
CA HIS A 31 0.18 11.75 1.47
C HIS A 31 -0.19 11.41 2.91
N ARG A 32 -1.45 11.63 3.31
CA ARG A 32 -1.94 11.27 4.65
C ARG A 32 -1.81 9.77 4.94
N VAL A 33 -2.08 8.92 3.95
CA VAL A 33 -1.90 7.47 4.06
C VAL A 33 -0.43 7.10 4.22
N GLN A 34 0.48 7.76 3.50
CA GLN A 34 1.93 7.57 3.63
C GLN A 34 2.43 7.97 5.02
N VAL A 35 1.97 9.10 5.56
CA VAL A 35 2.30 9.54 6.93
C VAL A 35 1.79 8.52 7.96
N ALA A 36 0.54 8.05 7.82
CA ALA A 36 -0.03 7.05 8.72
C ALA A 36 0.73 5.71 8.67
N ALA A 37 1.07 5.24 7.47
CA ALA A 37 1.88 4.03 7.27
C ALA A 37 3.29 4.18 7.85
N ALA A 38 3.91 5.36 7.69
CA ALA A 38 5.21 5.67 8.26
C ALA A 38 5.18 5.65 9.79
N ARG A 39 4.17 6.26 10.41
CA ARG A 39 3.97 6.24 11.88
C ARG A 39 3.81 4.81 12.40
N LEU A 40 2.98 4.00 11.74
CA LEU A 40 2.78 2.60 12.12
C LEU A 40 4.11 1.83 12.08
N ARG A 41 4.90 2.03 11.02
CA ARG A 41 6.19 1.36 10.87
C ARG A 41 7.18 1.76 11.97
N VAL A 42 7.24 3.05 12.33
CA VAL A 42 8.07 3.53 13.46
C VAL A 42 7.69 2.80 14.74
N THR A 43 6.40 2.77 15.09
CA THR A 43 5.94 2.09 16.31
C THR A 43 6.27 0.59 16.29
N LEU A 44 6.10 -0.08 15.15
CA LEU A 44 6.41 -1.51 15.05
C LEU A 44 7.91 -1.80 15.15
N ASP A 45 8.73 -1.00 14.48
CA ASP A 45 10.18 -1.15 14.52
C ASP A 45 10.70 -0.90 15.95
N GLU A 46 10.19 0.12 16.66
CA GLU A 46 10.50 0.35 18.08
C GLU A 46 10.12 -0.84 18.96
N ARG A 47 8.92 -1.40 18.77
CA ARG A 47 8.46 -2.58 19.53
C ARG A 47 9.28 -3.84 19.24
N LEU A 48 9.83 -3.95 18.04
CA LEU A 48 10.67 -5.07 17.61
C LEU A 48 12.16 -4.83 17.92
N GLY A 49 12.53 -3.68 18.49
CA GLY A 49 13.93 -3.31 18.72
C GLY A 49 14.73 -3.12 17.42
N ARG A 50 14.05 -2.80 16.32
CA ARG A 50 14.65 -2.58 14.99
C ARG A 50 14.81 -1.09 14.74
N GLU A 51 15.89 -0.71 14.07
CA GLU A 51 16.08 0.67 13.67
C GLU A 51 15.14 1.03 12.51
N THR A 52 14.27 2.03 12.73
CA THR A 52 13.45 2.57 11.65
C THR A 52 14.30 3.46 10.73
N PRO A 53 14.19 3.31 9.39
CA PRO A 53 14.88 4.18 8.44
C PRO A 53 14.58 5.67 8.65
N ALA A 54 15.61 6.51 8.53
CA ALA A 54 15.49 7.96 8.76
C ALA A 54 14.44 8.64 7.86
N LYS A 55 14.30 8.18 6.60
CA LYS A 55 13.28 8.67 5.65
C LYS A 55 11.85 8.42 6.17
N THR A 56 11.61 7.25 6.76
CA THR A 56 10.31 6.89 7.34
C THR A 56 10.04 7.70 8.62
N LYS A 57 11.06 7.93 9.46
CA LYS A 57 10.93 8.80 10.64
C LYS A 57 10.58 10.25 10.26
N ALA A 58 11.12 10.74 9.16
CA ALA A 58 10.79 12.08 8.64
C ALA A 58 9.33 12.15 8.17
N LEU A 59 8.91 11.21 7.32
CA LEU A 59 7.51 11.08 6.85
C LEU A 59 6.53 10.96 8.02
N ALA A 60 6.88 10.20 9.06
CA ALA A 60 6.01 10.03 10.23
C ALA A 60 5.76 11.34 11.00
N LYS A 61 6.69 12.31 10.93
CA LYS A 61 6.58 13.61 11.60
C LYS A 61 5.81 14.65 10.80
N GLU A 62 5.49 14.38 9.54
CA GLU A 62 4.74 15.33 8.72
C GLU A 62 3.30 15.48 9.24
N PRO A 63 2.73 16.70 9.13
CA PRO A 63 1.34 16.97 9.46
C PRO A 63 0.39 16.32 8.43
N ILE A 64 -0.80 15.92 8.90
CA ILE A 64 -1.85 15.21 8.16
C ILE A 64 -2.98 16.19 7.84
#